data_AF-W4PX96-F1
#
_entry.id   AF-W4PX96-F1
#
_cell.length_a   1.000
_cell.length_b   1.000
_cell.length_c   1.000
_cell.angle_alpha   90.00
_cell.angle_beta   90.00
_cell.angle_gamma   90.00
#
_symmetry.space_group_name_H-M   'P 1'
#
loop_
_entity.id
_entity.type
_entity.pdbx_description
1 polymer ?
#
loop_
_entity_poly.entity_id
_entity_poly.type
_entity_poly.pdbx_seq_one_letter_code
_entity_poly.pdbx_strand_id
1 'polypeptide(L)' 'MNIHITKPALQWFKEELDLKGEGEFVRFFARYGGCGSIQSGFSLGISQEAPRSSGRRKK' A
#
# COMPACT_ATOMS: atom_id res chain seq x y z
N MET A 1 8.46 4.45 9.76
CA MET A 1 7.58 3.37 9.28
C MET A 1 8.45 2.14 9.15
N ASN A 2 8.26 1.11 9.98
CA ASN A 2 9.03 -0.13 9.93
C ASN A 2 8.11 -1.23 9.40
N ILE A 3 8.16 -1.47 8.08
CA ILE A 3 7.39 -2.53 7.44
C ILE A 3 8.32 -3.72 7.23
N HIS A 4 7.97 -4.87 7.79
CA HIS A 4 8.65 -6.14 7.54
C HIS A 4 7.76 -7.00 6.65
N ILE A 5 8.28 -7.41 5.50
CA ILE A 5 7.59 -8.30 4.57
C ILE A 5 8.33 -9.63 4.59
N THR A 6 7.61 -10.71 4.86
CA THR A 6 8.18 -12.07 4.81
C THR A 6 8.37 -12.51 3.37
N LYS A 7 9.31 -13.41 3.11
CA LYS A 7 9.53 -13.95 1.74
C LYS A 7 8.25 -14.56 1.12
N PRO A 8 7.42 -15.32 1.85
CA PRO A 8 6.16 -15.83 1.32
C PRO A 8 5.17 -14.72 0.96
N ALA A 9 5.05 -13.68 1.81
CA ALA A 9 4.16 -12.56 1.52
C ALA A 9 4.61 -11.78 0.27
N LEU A 10 5.93 -11.62 0.08
CA LEU A 10 6.48 -11.00 -1.12
C LEU A 10 6.12 -11.80 -2.38
N GLN A 11 6.22 -13.13 -2.34
CA GLN A 11 5.86 -13.98 -3.47
C GLN A 11 4.37 -13.87 -3.79
N TRP A 12 3.52 -13.93 -2.76
CA TRP A 12 2.08 -13.76 -2.91
C TRP A 12 1.73 -12.40 -3.55
N PHE A 13 2.37 -11.32 -3.11
CA PHE A 13 2.15 -10.00 -3.72
C PHE A 13 2.52 -9.95 -5.20
N LYS A 14 3.61 -10.61 -5.60
CA LYS A 14 4.02 -10.65 -7.01
C LYS A 14 3.02 -11.40 -7.88
N GLU A 15 2.50 -12.52 -7.38
CA GLU A 15 1.52 -13.35 -8.08
C GLU A 15 0.17 -12.65 -8.18
N GLU A 16 -0.35 -12.14 -7.05
CA GLU A 16 -1.69 -11.55 -6.98
C GLU A 16 -1.77 -10.22 -7.74
N LEU A 17 -0.68 -9.44 -7.75
CA LEU A 17 -0.62 -8.15 -8.42
C LEU A 17 -0.02 -8.23 -9.84
N ASP A 18 0.30 -9.43 -10.34
CA ASP A 18 0.95 -9.68 -11.65
C ASP A 18 2.19 -8.80 -11.87
N LEU A 19 3.07 -8.73 -10.86
CA LEU A 19 4.30 -7.91 -10.90
C LEU A 19 5.38 -8.64 -11.70
N LYS A 20 5.69 -8.13 -12.90
CA LYS A 20 6.58 -8.74 -13.89
C LYS A 20 8.04 -8.32 -13.81
N GLY A 21 8.40 -7.29 -13.04
CA GLY A 21 9.81 -6.89 -12.97
C GLY A 21 10.13 -5.55 -12.32
N GLU A 22 11.27 -5.00 -12.71
CA GLU A 22 11.78 -3.74 -12.19
C GLU A 22 10.89 -2.56 -12.61
N GLY A 23 10.69 -1.60 -11.72
CA GLY A 23 9.87 -0.41 -11.98
C GLY A 23 8.39 -0.53 -11.58
N GLU A 24 8.00 -1.62 -10.92
CA GLU A 24 6.67 -1.78 -10.35
C GLU A 24 6.68 -1.46 -8.85
N PHE A 25 5.63 -0.77 -8.40
CA PHE A 25 5.58 -0.21 -7.06
C PHE A 25 4.24 -0.51 -6.39
N VAL A 26 4.32 -1.07 -5.19
CA VAL A 26 3.17 -1.34 -4.33
C VAL A 26 3.10 -0.27 -3.25
N ARG A 27 1.96 0.43 -3.20
CA ARG A 27 1.66 1.48 -2.24
C ARG A 27 0.73 0.95 -1.15
N PHE A 28 1.23 0.94 0.08
CA PHE A 28 0.45 0.66 1.29
C PHE A 28 -0.07 1.97 1.91
N PHE A 29 -1.36 2.03 2.22
CA PHE A 29 -1.96 3.20 2.86
C PHE A 29 -3.07 2.80 3.82
N ALA A 30 -3.18 3.48 4.96
CA ALA A 30 -4.31 3.29 5.86
C ALA A 30 -5.55 4.02 5.32
N ARG A 31 -6.69 3.33 5.32
CA ARG A 31 -8.01 3.92 5.08
C ARG A 31 -8.73 4.01 6.42
N TYR A 32 -9.24 5.19 6.71
CA TYR A 32 -10.15 5.40 7.82
C TYR A 32 -11.57 5.19 7.31
N GLY A 33 -12.25 4.15 7.78
CA GLY A 33 -13.61 3.88 7.35
C GLY A 33 -14.03 2.43 7.56
N GLY A 34 -15.06 2.24 8.38
CA GLY A 34 -15.81 1.01 8.57
C GLY A 34 -17.18 1.42 9.08
N CYS A 35 -18.24 1.02 8.36
CA CYS A 35 -19.61 1.40 8.71
C CYS A 35 -20.08 0.56 9.90
N GLY A 36 -19.78 1.02 11.10
CA GLY A 36 -20.31 0.48 12.35
C GLY A 36 -20.14 1.52 13.43
N SER A 37 -21.25 2.00 13.98
CA SER A 37 -21.35 3.09 14.98
C SER A 37 -20.58 2.87 16.30
N ILE A 38 -19.78 1.80 16.41
CA ILE A 38 -19.17 1.36 17.67
C ILE A 38 -17.68 1.01 17.58
N GLN A 39 -17.11 0.82 16.37
CA GLN A 39 -15.67 0.60 16.19
C GLN A 39 -15.17 1.32 14.94
N SER A 40 -14.40 2.39 15.15
CA SER A 40 -13.58 3.01 14.12
C SER A 40 -12.46 2.04 13.71
N GLY A 41 -12.72 1.21 12.71
CA GLY A 41 -11.74 0.31 12.12
C GLY A 41 -10.81 1.04 11.17
N PHE A 42 -9.51 0.76 11.27
CA PHE A 42 -8.56 1.06 10.20
C PHE A 42 -8.55 -0.11 9.23
N SER A 43 -8.61 0.18 7.93
CA SER A 43 -8.37 -0.81 6.88
C SER A 43 -7.06 -0.50 6.18
N LEU A 44 -6.31 -1.53 5.82
CA LEU A 44 -5.12 -1.37 4.97
C LEU A 44 -5.54 -1.42 3.50
N GLY A 45 -5.28 -0.33 2.77
CA GLY A 45 -5.40 -0.27 1.33
C GLY A 45 -4.07 -0.56 0.65
N ILE A 46 -4.14 -1.20 -0.51
CA ILE A 46 -3.00 -1.54 -1.36
C ILE A 46 -3.32 -1.07 -2.78
N SER A 47 -2.36 -0.45 -3.45
CA SER A 47 -2.49 0.00 -4.84
C SER A 47 -1.17 -0.14 -5.57
N GLN A 48 -1.22 -0.42 -6.87
CA GLN A 48 -0.04 -0.31 -7.74
C GLN A 48 0.05 1.13 -8.24
N GLU A 49 1.02 1.89 -7.74
CA GLU A 49 1.20 3.31 -8.12
C GLU A 49 2.68 3.66 -8.01
N ALA A 50 3.22 4.36 -9.02
CA ALA A 50 4.58 4.87 -8.96
C ALA A 50 4.77 5.82 -7.77
N PRO A 51 5.98 5.91 -7.18
CA PRO A 51 6.24 6.80 -6.07
C PRO A 51 6.01 8.25 -6.53
N ARG A 52 5.10 8.96 -5.85
CA ARG A 52 4.94 10.39 -6.10
C ARG A 52 6.12 11.11 -5.49
N SER A 53 6.91 11.81 -6.30
CA SER A 53 7.80 12.85 -5.77
C SER A 53 6.91 13.87 -5.06
N SER A 54 7.14 14.10 -3.77
CA SER A 54 6.44 15.12 -3.02
C SER A 54 6.70 16.48 -3.69
N GLY A 55 5.73 16.93 -4.49
CA GLY A 55 5.68 18.28 -4.99
C GLY A 55 5.58 19.21 -3.79
N ARG A 56 6.73 19.66 -3.28
CA ARG A 56 6.81 20.80 -2.38
C ARG A 56 6.22 21.96 -3.17
N ARG A 57 4.94 22.25 -2.95
CA ARG A 57 4.34 23.52 -3.36
C ARG A 57 5.11 24.59 -2.58
N LYS A 58 6.21 25.09 -3.16
CA LYS A 58 6.84 26.32 -2.70
C LYS A 58 5.80 27.40 -2.93
N LYS A 59 5.22 27.87 -1.83
CA LYS A 59 4.55 29.15 -1.78
C LYS A 59 5.60 30.25 -1.83
#